data_AF-A0A6J6I5V8-F1
#
_entry.id   AF-A0A6J6I5V8-F1
#
_cell.length_a   1.000
_cell.length_b   1.000
_cell.length_c   1.000
_cell.angle_alpha   90.00
_cell.angle_beta   90.00
_cell.angle_gamma   90.00
#
_symmetry.space_group_name_H-M   'P 1'
#
loop_
_entity.id
_entity.type
_entity.pdbx_description
1 polymer ?
#
loop_
_entity_poly.entity_id
_entity_poly.type
_entity_poly.pdbx_seq_one_letter_code
_entity_poly.pdbx_strand_id
1 'polypeptide(L)'
;MAAQESLQTKGFIPYGAVKLGKRPNDTGLLFHEAVRTALGMKFDDSVYMYWEWQSLATSLNSMWNALDDSASRIIGRRTTAIASIFEETVTIDEVNVLLNDVMSNSSPTEFPKIVRRPTKSEAAVRFVGKMLGALFATLGALEETRSSGYGDLFASLTDKPRTNEELLHHLDGLCRSISPSLELKPPKSVVILRALGNAFEDTNKLRAKEDMSELSLSEFFIETELSANWAGLSDQVVLKRLLLISPEEADAPKKAIEKFLAN
;
A
#
# COMPACT_ATOMS: atom_id res chain seq x y z
N MET A 1 -17.20 -20.12 -20.41
CA MET A 1 -18.43 -19.46 -19.92
C MET A 1 -18.16 -17.97 -19.89
N ALA A 2 -18.97 -17.19 -20.60
CA ALA A 2 -18.74 -15.78 -20.86
C ALA A 2 -19.03 -14.95 -19.59
N ALA A 3 -18.24 -13.90 -19.36
CA ALA A 3 -18.40 -12.96 -18.23
C ALA A 3 -19.85 -12.45 -18.08
N GLN A 4 -20.55 -12.31 -19.20
CA GLN A 4 -21.95 -11.89 -19.31
C GLN A 4 -22.95 -12.80 -18.58
N GLU A 5 -22.77 -14.13 -18.61
CA GLU A 5 -23.69 -15.09 -17.98
C GLU A 5 -23.56 -15.07 -16.45
N SER A 6 -22.36 -14.73 -15.94
CA SER A 6 -22.09 -14.55 -14.51
C SER A 6 -22.59 -13.22 -13.96
N LEU A 7 -22.72 -12.20 -14.82
CA LEU A 7 -23.26 -10.88 -14.48
C LEU A 7 -24.79 -10.87 -14.34
N GLN A 8 -25.49 -11.72 -15.11
CA GLN A 8 -26.96 -11.82 -15.06
C GLN A 8 -27.47 -12.71 -13.93
N THR A 9 -26.75 -13.80 -13.60
CA THR A 9 -27.19 -14.76 -12.57
C THR A 9 -27.15 -14.22 -11.14
N LYS A 10 -26.42 -13.13 -10.89
CA LYS A 10 -26.15 -12.65 -9.52
C LYS A 10 -27.05 -11.52 -9.03
N GLY A 11 -27.89 -10.94 -9.89
CA GLY A 11 -29.01 -10.11 -9.45
C GLY A 11 -28.58 -8.79 -8.79
N PHE A 12 -28.11 -7.85 -9.61
CA PHE A 12 -27.90 -6.46 -9.21
C PHE A 12 -29.23 -5.86 -8.68
N ILE A 13 -29.38 -5.69 -7.36
CA ILE A 13 -30.58 -5.09 -6.74
C ILE A 13 -30.18 -3.79 -6.01
N PRO A 14 -30.88 -2.67 -6.26
CA PRO A 14 -30.64 -1.40 -5.57
C PRO A 14 -31.47 -1.32 -4.28
N TYR A 15 -30.84 -1.15 -3.11
CA TYR A 15 -31.50 -0.51 -1.96
C TYR A 15 -30.52 0.09 -0.93
N GLY A 16 -30.72 1.36 -0.57
CA GLY A 16 -30.51 1.84 0.80
C GLY A 16 -29.29 2.71 1.17
N ALA A 17 -28.28 2.90 0.32
CA ALA A 17 -27.04 3.63 0.72
C ALA A 17 -26.72 4.87 -0.15
N VAL A 18 -27.73 5.66 -0.47
CA VAL A 18 -27.60 6.91 -1.23
C VAL A 18 -26.76 7.98 -0.49
N LYS A 19 -26.61 7.90 0.84
CA LYS A 19 -25.92 8.95 1.60
C LYS A 19 -24.38 8.98 1.51
N LEU A 20 -23.72 8.02 0.85
CA LEU A 20 -22.24 7.95 0.82
C LEU A 20 -21.61 7.52 -0.52
N GLY A 21 -22.35 7.52 -1.65
CA GLY A 21 -21.78 7.18 -2.96
C GLY A 21 -21.30 5.72 -3.07
N LYS A 22 -21.93 4.80 -2.34
CA LYS A 22 -21.60 3.37 -2.33
C LYS A 22 -22.72 2.58 -2.96
N ARG A 23 -22.57 2.23 -4.25
CA ARG A 23 -23.38 1.23 -4.95
C ARG A 23 -22.59 -0.09 -5.03
N PRO A 24 -22.71 -0.96 -4.02
CA PRO A 24 -22.14 -2.28 -4.13
C PRO A 24 -22.91 -3.09 -5.19
N ASN A 25 -22.22 -4.02 -5.85
CA ASN A 25 -22.88 -5.08 -6.58
C ASN A 25 -23.60 -6.04 -5.61
N ASP A 26 -24.31 -7.02 -6.16
CA ASP A 26 -24.93 -8.15 -5.43
C ASP A 26 -24.02 -8.86 -4.40
N THR A 27 -22.70 -8.83 -4.61
CA THR A 27 -21.70 -9.37 -3.68
C THR A 27 -21.16 -8.36 -2.65
N GLY A 28 -21.66 -7.13 -2.62
CA GLY A 28 -21.21 -6.11 -1.68
C GLY A 28 -20.03 -5.25 -2.16
N LEU A 29 -19.53 -5.43 -3.39
CA LEU A 29 -18.32 -4.77 -3.91
C LEU A 29 -18.63 -3.47 -4.67
N LEU A 30 -17.88 -2.41 -4.36
CA LEU A 30 -17.89 -1.15 -5.09
C LEU A 30 -17.17 -1.29 -6.44
N PHE A 31 -17.51 -0.41 -7.39
CA PHE A 31 -16.94 -0.46 -8.75
C PHE A 31 -15.40 -0.50 -8.78
N HIS A 32 -14.73 0.34 -8.00
CA HIS A 32 -13.27 0.35 -7.92
C HIS A 32 -12.69 -0.91 -7.27
N GLU A 33 -13.41 -1.54 -6.34
CA GLU A 33 -13.02 -2.80 -5.70
C GLU A 33 -13.13 -3.97 -6.68
N ALA A 34 -14.18 -3.98 -7.51
CA ALA A 34 -14.36 -4.97 -8.57
C ALA A 34 -13.23 -4.89 -9.61
N VAL A 35 -12.85 -3.67 -10.02
CA VAL A 35 -11.71 -3.44 -10.93
C VAL A 35 -10.41 -3.98 -10.32
N ARG A 36 -10.09 -3.62 -9.07
CA ARG A 36 -8.88 -4.11 -8.39
C ARG A 36 -8.85 -5.63 -8.28
N THR A 37 -9.98 -6.23 -7.92
CA THR A 37 -10.13 -7.69 -7.81
C THR A 37 -9.89 -8.37 -9.16
N ALA A 38 -10.40 -7.80 -10.26
CA ALA A 38 -10.19 -8.32 -11.61
C ALA A 38 -8.71 -8.30 -12.04
N LEU A 39 -7.92 -7.36 -11.52
CA LEU A 39 -6.47 -7.29 -11.74
C LEU A 39 -5.67 -8.26 -10.84
N GLY A 40 -6.34 -9.01 -9.96
CA GLY A 40 -5.70 -9.91 -9.00
C GLY A 40 -5.17 -9.20 -7.75
N MET A 41 -5.57 -7.95 -7.51
CA MET A 41 -5.24 -7.25 -6.26
C MET A 41 -6.14 -7.76 -5.13
N LYS A 42 -5.60 -7.85 -3.91
CA LYS A 42 -6.43 -8.08 -2.72
C LYS A 42 -7.29 -6.85 -2.40
N PHE A 43 -8.40 -7.11 -1.71
CA PHE A 43 -9.29 -6.09 -1.16
C PHE A 43 -8.49 -5.10 -0.28
N ASP A 44 -8.77 -3.80 -0.45
CA ASP A 44 -8.10 -2.67 0.24
C ASP A 44 -6.59 -2.48 0.07
N ASP A 45 -5.90 -3.33 -0.70
CA ASP A 45 -4.51 -3.05 -1.01
C ASP A 45 -4.39 -1.78 -1.87
N SER A 46 -3.38 -0.96 -1.56
CA SER A 46 -2.91 0.04 -2.52
C SER A 46 -1.93 -0.56 -3.50
N VAL A 47 -1.71 0.16 -4.59
CA VAL A 47 -0.72 -0.18 -5.62
C VAL A 47 0.67 -0.41 -5.04
N TYR A 48 1.07 0.35 -3.99
CA TYR A 48 2.40 0.25 -3.38
C TYR A 48 2.68 -1.12 -2.76
N MET A 49 1.65 -1.91 -2.43
CA MET A 49 1.82 -3.27 -1.91
C MET A 49 2.27 -4.27 -2.98
N TYR A 50 2.42 -3.85 -4.23
CA TYR A 50 2.89 -4.67 -5.34
C TYR A 50 4.28 -4.20 -5.78
N TRP A 51 5.10 -5.10 -6.30
CA TRP A 51 6.45 -4.77 -6.74
C TRP A 51 6.45 -3.95 -8.05
N GLU A 52 5.40 -4.08 -8.86
CA GLU A 52 5.16 -3.38 -10.12
C GLU A 52 4.32 -2.11 -9.94
N TRP A 53 4.29 -1.56 -8.73
CA TRP A 53 3.39 -0.49 -8.31
C TRP A 53 3.39 0.74 -9.24
N GLN A 54 4.52 1.13 -9.83
CA GLN A 54 4.60 2.25 -10.78
C GLN A 54 3.85 1.98 -12.07
N SER A 55 4.14 0.84 -12.71
CA SER A 55 3.49 0.43 -13.93
C SER A 55 2.00 0.22 -13.68
N LEU A 56 1.66 -0.42 -12.55
CA LEU A 56 0.27 -0.61 -12.13
C LEU A 56 -0.46 0.71 -11.91
N ALA A 57 0.15 1.69 -11.23
CA ALA A 57 -0.42 3.01 -11.00
C ALA A 57 -0.65 3.75 -12.33
N THR A 58 0.30 3.64 -13.26
CA THR A 58 0.19 4.23 -14.61
C THR A 58 -0.98 3.61 -15.38
N SER A 59 -1.07 2.28 -15.44
CA SER A 59 -2.17 1.58 -16.13
C SER A 59 -3.52 1.90 -15.49
N LEU A 60 -3.62 1.91 -14.15
CA LEU A 60 -4.86 2.27 -13.46
C LEU A 60 -5.27 3.71 -13.78
N ASN A 61 -4.35 4.67 -13.75
CA ASN A 61 -4.64 6.06 -14.08
C ASN A 61 -5.12 6.22 -15.53
N SER A 62 -4.47 5.54 -16.48
CA SER A 62 -4.90 5.56 -17.89
C SER A 62 -6.31 5.01 -18.07
N MET A 63 -6.64 3.90 -17.41
CA MET A 63 -7.98 3.32 -17.44
C MET A 63 -9.02 4.27 -16.81
N TRP A 64 -8.72 4.90 -15.67
CA TRP A 64 -9.64 5.85 -15.04
C TRP A 64 -9.86 7.10 -15.89
N ASN A 65 -8.81 7.63 -16.53
CA ASN A 65 -8.95 8.75 -17.46
C ASN A 65 -9.85 8.38 -18.64
N ALA A 66 -9.68 7.19 -19.22
CA ALA A 66 -10.53 6.72 -20.31
C ALA A 66 -12.01 6.58 -19.88
N LEU A 67 -12.25 6.09 -18.67
CA LEU A 67 -13.59 6.03 -18.09
C LEU A 67 -14.18 7.43 -17.85
N ASP A 68 -13.41 8.38 -17.32
CA ASP A 68 -13.84 9.77 -17.08
C ASP A 68 -14.16 10.50 -18.39
N ASP A 69 -13.35 10.29 -19.43
CA ASP A 69 -13.58 10.84 -20.77
C ASP A 69 -14.85 10.28 -21.43
N SER A 70 -15.08 8.97 -21.28
CA SER A 70 -16.31 8.32 -21.75
C SER A 70 -17.55 8.83 -21.01
N ALA A 71 -17.49 8.91 -19.68
CA ALA A 71 -18.56 9.47 -18.85
C ALA A 71 -18.90 10.90 -19.26
N SER A 72 -17.89 11.74 -19.48
CA SER A 72 -18.07 13.11 -19.92
C SER A 72 -18.72 13.22 -21.30
N ARG A 73 -18.38 12.30 -22.21
CA ARG A 73 -18.96 12.24 -23.56
C ARG A 73 -20.43 11.82 -23.53
N ILE A 74 -20.76 10.78 -22.76
CA ILE A 74 -22.13 10.25 -22.65
C ILE A 74 -23.06 11.28 -22.01
N ILE A 75 -22.60 11.95 -20.94
CA ILE A 75 -23.42 12.93 -20.20
C ILE A 75 -23.41 14.31 -20.89
N GLY A 76 -22.42 14.59 -21.75
CA GLY A 76 -22.31 15.86 -22.45
C GLY A 76 -21.78 17.02 -21.59
N ARG A 77 -21.16 16.73 -20.45
CA ARG A 77 -20.48 17.70 -19.58
C ARG A 77 -19.30 17.03 -18.88
N ARG A 78 -18.32 17.83 -18.42
CA ARG A 78 -17.19 17.30 -17.64
C ARG A 78 -17.69 16.63 -16.37
N THR A 79 -17.34 15.36 -16.18
CA THR A 79 -17.65 14.55 -15.00
C THR A 79 -16.63 13.42 -14.85
N THR A 80 -16.65 12.73 -13.71
CA THR A 80 -15.86 11.51 -13.51
C THR A 80 -16.75 10.28 -13.65
N ALA A 81 -16.17 9.16 -14.04
CA ALA A 81 -16.84 7.88 -14.13
C ALA A 81 -17.41 7.45 -12.78
N ILE A 82 -16.66 7.68 -11.69
CA ILE A 82 -17.15 7.43 -10.33
C ILE A 82 -18.41 8.25 -10.06
N ALA A 83 -18.38 9.57 -10.29
CA ALA A 83 -19.54 10.42 -10.04
C ALA A 83 -20.75 10.01 -10.91
N SER A 84 -20.51 9.65 -12.17
CA SER A 84 -21.54 9.16 -13.09
C SER A 84 -22.15 7.83 -12.63
N ILE A 85 -21.32 6.82 -12.33
CA ILE A 85 -21.79 5.48 -11.94
C ILE A 85 -22.56 5.51 -10.61
N PHE A 86 -22.21 6.41 -9.70
CA PHE A 86 -22.86 6.53 -8.39
C PHE A 86 -24.04 7.53 -8.36
N GLU A 87 -24.39 8.16 -9.48
CA GLU A 87 -25.55 9.05 -9.57
C GLU A 87 -26.87 8.27 -9.43
N GLU A 88 -27.77 8.71 -8.54
CA GLU A 88 -28.96 7.96 -8.08
C GLU A 88 -29.84 7.40 -9.20
N THR A 89 -29.95 8.12 -10.31
CA THR A 89 -30.81 7.75 -11.44
C THR A 89 -30.16 6.75 -12.40
N VAL A 90 -28.85 6.53 -12.30
CA VAL A 90 -28.09 5.69 -13.23
C VAL A 90 -28.36 4.21 -12.99
N THR A 91 -28.68 3.50 -14.06
CA THR A 91 -29.00 2.08 -14.13
C THR A 91 -27.77 1.24 -14.50
N ILE A 92 -27.86 -0.09 -14.32
CA ILE A 92 -26.79 -1.02 -14.72
C ILE A 92 -26.52 -1.00 -16.24
N ASP A 93 -27.57 -0.79 -17.05
CA ASP A 93 -27.43 -0.71 -18.50
C ASP A 93 -26.64 0.53 -18.92
N GLU A 94 -26.85 1.66 -18.25
CA GLU A 94 -26.06 2.87 -18.48
C GLU A 94 -24.59 2.71 -18.08
N VAL A 95 -24.32 1.97 -16.98
CA VAL A 95 -22.94 1.59 -16.62
C VAL A 95 -22.32 0.69 -17.68
N ASN A 96 -23.07 -0.27 -18.23
CA ASN A 96 -22.60 -1.13 -19.32
C ASN A 96 -22.33 -0.34 -20.61
N VAL A 97 -23.15 0.66 -20.93
CA VAL A 97 -22.91 1.57 -22.07
C VAL A 97 -21.58 2.30 -21.91
N LEU A 98 -21.30 2.83 -20.71
CA LEU A 98 -20.02 3.47 -20.41
C LEU A 98 -18.83 2.52 -20.59
N LEU A 99 -18.91 1.30 -20.04
CA LEU A 99 -17.84 0.30 -20.18
C LEU A 99 -17.62 -0.08 -21.65
N ASN A 100 -18.70 -0.29 -22.41
CA ASN A 100 -18.63 -0.64 -23.83
C ASN A 100 -18.06 0.50 -24.67
N ASP A 101 -18.39 1.76 -24.36
CA ASP A 101 -17.84 2.93 -25.04
C ASP A 101 -16.32 3.02 -24.83
N VAL A 102 -15.83 2.81 -23.60
CA VAL A 102 -14.38 2.74 -23.33
C VAL A 102 -13.73 1.63 -24.12
N MET A 103 -14.30 0.42 -24.12
CA MET A 103 -13.74 -0.72 -24.85
C MET A 103 -13.72 -0.51 -26.37
N SER A 104 -14.64 0.29 -26.91
CA SER A 104 -14.76 0.54 -28.34
C SER A 104 -13.90 1.71 -28.83
N ASN A 105 -13.66 2.70 -27.97
CA ASN A 105 -13.04 3.97 -28.37
C ASN A 105 -11.66 4.22 -27.74
N SER A 106 -11.23 3.40 -26.79
CA SER A 106 -9.93 3.52 -26.15
C SER A 106 -9.01 2.39 -26.55
N SER A 107 -7.70 2.68 -26.67
CA SER A 107 -6.71 1.63 -26.80
C SER A 107 -6.76 0.72 -25.56
N PRO A 108 -6.62 -0.62 -25.73
CA PRO A 108 -6.58 -1.53 -24.61
C PRO A 108 -5.54 -1.10 -23.59
N THR A 109 -5.94 -0.91 -22.34
CA THR A 109 -4.98 -0.64 -21.26
C THR A 109 -4.30 -1.96 -20.89
N GLU A 110 -2.99 -2.02 -21.10
CA GLU A 110 -2.20 -3.18 -20.67
C GLU A 110 -1.86 -3.06 -19.18
N PHE A 111 -2.16 -4.11 -18.42
CA PHE A 111 -1.81 -4.21 -17.02
C PHE A 111 -0.57 -5.11 -16.84
N PRO A 112 0.38 -4.71 -15.98
CA PRO A 112 1.52 -5.56 -15.68
C PRO A 112 1.05 -6.83 -14.96
N LYS A 113 1.83 -7.90 -15.07
CA LYS A 113 1.71 -9.02 -14.14
C LYS A 113 2.18 -8.55 -12.77
N ILE A 114 1.26 -8.51 -11.81
CA ILE A 114 1.54 -7.99 -10.47
C ILE A 114 1.96 -9.11 -9.51
N VAL A 115 2.93 -8.82 -8.66
CA VAL A 115 3.37 -9.66 -7.55
C VAL A 115 3.26 -8.86 -6.27
N ARG A 116 2.51 -9.37 -5.29
CA ARG A 116 2.32 -8.71 -4.01
C ARG A 116 3.54 -8.88 -3.11
N ARG A 117 3.95 -7.80 -2.42
CA ARG A 117 4.99 -7.83 -1.39
C ARG A 117 4.62 -8.81 -0.27
N PRO A 118 5.58 -9.58 0.27
CA PRO A 118 5.32 -10.54 1.33
C PRO A 118 5.07 -9.81 2.66
N THR A 119 4.02 -10.22 3.38
CA THR A 119 3.64 -9.62 4.68
C THR A 119 3.32 -10.72 5.68
N LYS A 120 3.80 -10.61 6.93
CA LYS A 120 3.56 -11.63 7.97
C LYS A 120 2.14 -11.56 8.56
N SER A 121 1.64 -10.36 8.82
CA SER A 121 0.29 -10.12 9.34
C SER A 121 -0.14 -8.70 8.99
N GLU A 122 -1.21 -8.58 8.23
CA GLU A 122 -1.74 -7.28 7.80
C GLU A 122 -2.23 -6.48 9.03
N ALA A 123 -3.03 -7.08 9.91
CA ALA A 123 -3.51 -6.41 11.12
C ALA A 123 -2.39 -5.92 12.08
N ALA A 124 -1.19 -6.51 12.01
CA ALA A 124 -0.08 -6.13 12.88
C ALA A 124 0.71 -4.91 12.38
N VAL A 125 0.59 -4.56 11.10
CA VAL A 125 1.30 -3.45 10.45
C VAL A 125 0.35 -2.27 10.33
N ARG A 126 0.57 -1.21 11.12
CA ARG A 126 -0.29 -0.02 11.16
C ARG A 126 -0.49 0.69 9.81
N PHE A 127 0.45 0.49 8.88
CA PHE A 127 0.52 1.18 7.60
C PHE A 127 0.10 0.31 6.40
N VAL A 128 -0.69 -0.75 6.62
CA VAL A 128 -1.18 -1.62 5.53
C VAL A 128 -1.78 -0.79 4.41
N GLY A 129 -1.41 -1.14 3.18
CA GLY A 129 -1.92 -0.44 2.00
C GLY A 129 -1.38 0.99 1.86
N LYS A 130 -0.37 1.43 2.61
CA LYS A 130 0.28 2.74 2.42
C LYS A 130 1.73 2.57 1.97
N MET A 131 2.32 3.64 1.43
CA MET A 131 3.73 3.64 1.04
C MET A 131 4.67 3.26 2.19
N LEU A 132 4.41 3.73 3.41
CA LEU A 132 5.15 3.29 4.61
C LEU A 132 4.99 1.79 4.89
N GLY A 133 3.80 1.23 4.68
CA GLY A 133 3.59 -0.22 4.82
C GLY A 133 4.39 -1.01 3.79
N ALA A 134 4.46 -0.52 2.55
CA ALA A 134 5.29 -1.11 1.50
C ALA A 134 6.78 -1.04 1.87
N LEU A 135 7.26 0.11 2.37
CA LEU A 135 8.63 0.26 2.88
C LEU A 135 8.93 -0.76 3.99
N PHE A 136 8.07 -0.86 5.01
CA PHE A 136 8.28 -1.80 6.12
C PHE A 136 8.20 -3.27 5.70
N ALA A 137 7.25 -3.64 4.83
CA ALA A 137 7.19 -4.99 4.28
C ALA A 137 8.48 -5.35 3.53
N THR A 138 9.03 -4.40 2.78
CA THR A 138 10.26 -4.58 1.99
C THR A 138 11.48 -4.67 2.89
N LEU A 139 11.61 -3.80 3.90
CA LEU A 139 12.67 -3.88 4.90
C LEU A 139 12.65 -5.23 5.63
N GLY A 140 11.47 -5.68 6.04
CA GLY A 140 11.33 -6.97 6.71
C GLY A 140 11.71 -8.17 5.83
N ALA A 141 11.36 -8.12 4.55
CA ALA A 141 11.77 -9.14 3.59
C ALA A 141 13.29 -9.12 3.36
N LEU A 142 13.90 -7.94 3.28
CA LEU A 142 15.35 -7.78 3.13
C LEU A 142 16.11 -8.30 4.35
N GLU A 143 15.69 -7.93 5.56
CA GLU A 143 16.31 -8.40 6.79
C GLU A 143 16.27 -9.94 6.88
N GLU A 144 15.08 -10.53 6.69
CA GLU A 144 14.90 -11.99 6.73
C GLU A 144 15.76 -12.71 5.68
N THR A 145 15.92 -12.13 4.50
CA THR A 145 16.64 -12.77 3.40
C THR A 145 18.15 -12.60 3.52
N ARG A 146 18.63 -11.45 4.00
CA ARG A 146 20.07 -11.18 4.16
C ARG A 146 20.63 -11.69 5.49
N SER A 147 19.78 -11.92 6.50
CA SER A 147 20.21 -12.24 7.87
C SER A 147 21.23 -11.25 8.44
N SER A 148 21.17 -9.97 8.02
CA SER A 148 22.07 -8.90 8.47
C SER A 148 21.60 -8.20 9.75
N GLY A 149 20.40 -8.52 10.26
CA GLY A 149 19.75 -7.77 11.33
C GLY A 149 19.31 -6.36 10.89
N TYR A 150 18.45 -5.74 11.70
CA TYR A 150 17.89 -4.42 11.40
C TYR A 150 18.89 -3.29 11.62
N GLY A 151 19.85 -3.44 12.55
CA GLY A 151 20.86 -2.40 12.83
C GLY A 151 21.70 -2.08 11.59
N ASP A 152 22.32 -3.10 11.00
CA ASP A 152 23.12 -2.94 9.78
C ASP A 152 22.27 -2.55 8.58
N LEU A 153 21.02 -3.06 8.49
CA LEU A 153 20.10 -2.66 7.44
C LEU A 153 19.78 -1.16 7.52
N PHE A 154 19.45 -0.63 8.70
CA PHE A 154 19.16 0.80 8.87
C PHE A 154 20.40 1.65 8.61
N ALA A 155 21.56 1.26 9.15
CA ALA A 155 22.82 1.95 8.90
C ALA A 155 23.13 2.05 7.40
N SER A 156 22.85 0.99 6.62
CA SER A 156 23.09 0.98 5.17
C SER A 156 22.23 1.98 4.37
N LEU A 157 21.18 2.53 4.99
CA LEU A 157 20.24 3.47 4.35
C LEU A 157 20.53 4.93 4.71
N THR A 158 21.65 5.21 5.40
CA THR A 158 22.02 6.54 5.89
C THR A 158 22.98 7.30 4.97
N ASP A 159 23.32 6.72 3.80
CA ASP A 159 24.30 7.28 2.86
C ASP A 159 23.88 8.64 2.27
N LYS A 160 22.58 8.83 2.02
CA LYS A 160 22.02 10.09 1.51
C LYS A 160 20.52 10.18 1.79
N PRO A 161 19.97 11.40 1.94
CA PRO A 161 18.53 11.57 2.06
C PRO A 161 17.81 11.16 0.77
N ARG A 162 16.64 10.53 0.92
CA ARG A 162 15.75 10.10 -0.15
C ARG A 162 14.31 10.36 0.27
N THR A 163 13.46 10.78 -0.66
CA THR A 163 12.01 10.73 -0.45
C THR A 163 11.55 9.29 -0.19
N ASN A 164 10.36 9.10 0.37
CA ASN A 164 9.81 7.76 0.63
C ASN A 164 9.64 6.92 -0.65
N GLU A 165 9.35 7.57 -1.78
CA GLU A 165 9.22 6.93 -3.08
C GLU A 165 10.58 6.47 -3.63
N GLU A 166 11.60 7.34 -3.57
CA GLU A 166 12.98 7.00 -3.95
C GLU A 166 13.57 5.90 -3.05
N LEU A 167 13.26 5.93 -1.75
CA LEU A 167 13.66 4.87 -0.84
C LEU A 167 12.99 3.55 -1.21
N LEU A 168 11.69 3.54 -1.52
CA LEU A 168 10.99 2.32 -1.94
C LEU A 168 11.62 1.76 -3.22
N HIS A 169 11.95 2.62 -4.18
CA HIS A 169 12.70 2.24 -5.37
C HIS A 169 14.05 1.61 -5.09
N HIS A 170 14.81 2.22 -4.18
CA HIS A 170 16.11 1.70 -3.79
C HIS A 170 15.98 0.31 -3.16
N LEU A 171 15.04 0.13 -2.23
CA LEU A 171 14.78 -1.15 -1.58
C LEU A 171 14.28 -2.21 -2.58
N ASP A 172 13.45 -1.84 -3.55
CA ASP A 172 13.01 -2.73 -4.64
C ASP A 172 14.20 -3.23 -5.46
N GLY A 173 15.15 -2.34 -5.78
CA GLY A 173 16.41 -2.71 -6.43
C GLY A 173 17.23 -3.70 -5.62
N LEU A 174 17.35 -3.49 -4.30
CA LEU A 174 18.03 -4.42 -3.39
C LEU A 174 17.32 -5.78 -3.30
N CYS A 175 15.99 -5.80 -3.31
CA CYS A 175 15.21 -7.04 -3.32
C CYS A 175 15.42 -7.82 -4.61
N ARG A 176 15.35 -7.15 -5.78
CA ARG A 176 15.57 -7.78 -7.09
C ARG A 176 16.98 -8.32 -7.25
N SER A 177 17.99 -7.67 -6.66
CA SER A 177 19.37 -8.19 -6.68
C SER A 177 19.54 -9.48 -5.87
N ILE A 178 18.67 -9.72 -4.89
CA ILE A 178 18.68 -10.93 -4.05
C ILE A 178 17.81 -12.03 -4.65
N SER A 179 16.61 -11.66 -5.10
CA SER A 179 15.64 -12.58 -5.69
C SER A 179 15.02 -11.93 -6.94
N PRO A 180 15.50 -12.28 -8.16
CA PRO A 180 14.99 -11.70 -9.40
C PRO A 180 13.50 -11.98 -9.65
N SER A 181 12.98 -13.09 -9.12
CA SER A 181 11.55 -13.45 -9.19
C SER A 181 10.70 -12.79 -8.08
N LEU A 182 11.33 -12.12 -7.11
CA LEU A 182 10.70 -11.50 -5.94
C LEU A 182 9.91 -12.48 -5.07
N GLU A 183 10.28 -13.76 -5.10
CA GLU A 183 9.75 -14.82 -4.24
C GLU A 183 10.37 -14.75 -2.82
N LEU A 184 10.35 -13.56 -2.23
CA LEU A 184 10.89 -13.27 -0.90
C LEU A 184 9.93 -13.73 0.20
N LYS A 185 10.48 -14.05 1.37
CA LYS A 185 9.69 -14.44 2.54
C LYS A 185 9.27 -13.21 3.35
N PRO A 186 8.12 -13.27 4.04
CA PRO A 186 7.76 -12.25 5.01
C PRO A 186 8.75 -12.27 6.19
N PRO A 187 8.92 -11.14 6.91
CA PRO A 187 9.81 -11.08 8.06
C PRO A 187 9.47 -12.11 9.14
N LYS A 188 10.46 -12.58 9.90
CA LYS A 188 10.26 -13.43 11.09
C LYS A 188 9.53 -12.73 12.23
N SER A 189 9.65 -11.42 12.35
CA SER A 189 8.96 -10.63 13.37
C SER A 189 8.58 -9.27 12.82
N VAL A 190 7.46 -8.72 13.30
CA VAL A 190 6.99 -7.39 12.91
C VAL A 190 7.19 -6.35 14.01
N VAL A 191 7.70 -6.76 15.18
CA VAL A 191 7.80 -5.87 16.36
C VAL A 191 8.74 -4.69 16.12
N ILE A 192 9.87 -4.92 15.45
CA ILE A 192 10.83 -3.85 15.12
C ILE A 192 10.24 -2.88 14.10
N LEU A 193 9.65 -3.40 13.01
CA LEU A 193 8.99 -2.59 11.99
C LEU A 193 7.82 -1.77 12.56
N ARG A 194 7.08 -2.33 13.52
CA ARG A 194 6.01 -1.63 14.24
C ARG A 194 6.57 -0.51 15.10
N ALA A 195 7.58 -0.80 15.92
CA ALA A 195 8.24 0.20 16.76
C ALA A 195 8.87 1.32 15.91
N LEU A 196 9.47 0.97 14.77
CA LEU A 196 10.00 1.91 13.79
C LEU A 196 8.91 2.84 13.26
N GLY A 197 7.77 2.29 12.84
CA GLY A 197 6.66 3.09 12.33
C GLY A 197 6.07 4.04 13.37
N ASN A 198 5.97 3.60 14.64
CA ASN A 198 5.52 4.47 15.74
C ASN A 198 6.54 5.58 16.04
N ALA A 199 7.82 5.23 16.16
CA ALA A 199 8.90 6.19 16.38
C ALA A 199 8.94 7.25 15.27
N PHE A 200 8.85 6.83 14.00
CA PHE A 200 8.81 7.73 12.85
C PHE A 200 7.62 8.69 12.89
N GLU A 201 6.41 8.19 13.15
CA GLU A 201 5.22 9.04 13.27
C GLU A 201 5.31 10.03 14.42
N ASP A 202 5.76 9.59 15.60
CA ASP A 202 5.81 10.45 16.78
C ASP A 202 6.90 11.52 16.64
N THR A 203 8.04 11.19 16.02
CA THR A 203 9.02 12.19 15.60
C THR A 203 8.39 13.22 14.68
N ASN A 204 7.72 12.81 13.59
CA ASN A 204 7.09 13.78 12.69
C ASN A 204 5.96 14.60 13.34
N LYS A 205 5.21 14.03 14.29
CA LYS A 205 4.23 14.80 15.09
C LYS A 205 4.91 15.86 15.97
N LEU A 206 6.05 15.54 16.58
CA LEU A 206 6.82 16.51 17.37
C LEU A 206 7.34 17.62 16.48
N ARG A 207 7.92 17.28 15.32
CA ARG A 207 8.40 18.25 14.34
C ARG A 207 7.30 19.18 13.85
N ALA A 208 6.11 18.65 13.57
CA ALA A 208 4.95 19.44 13.17
C ALA A 208 4.50 20.42 14.28
N LYS A 209 4.62 20.06 15.57
CA LYS A 209 4.35 20.98 16.69
C LYS A 209 5.40 22.09 16.80
N GLU A 210 6.59 21.86 16.25
CA GLU A 210 7.71 22.79 16.23
C GLU A 210 7.82 23.55 14.88
N ASP A 211 6.77 23.49 14.05
CA ASP A 211 6.71 24.11 12.72
C ASP A 211 7.87 23.70 11.78
N MET A 212 8.41 22.49 11.97
CA MET A 212 9.45 21.91 11.12
C MET A 212 8.86 21.00 10.05
N SER A 213 9.60 20.84 8.94
CA SER A 213 9.23 19.93 7.87
C SER A 213 9.20 18.47 8.35
N GLU A 214 8.24 17.70 7.83
CA GLU A 214 8.21 16.25 8.02
C GLU A 214 9.44 15.59 7.39
N LEU A 215 9.95 14.57 8.06
CA LEU A 215 11.01 13.71 7.56
C LEU A 215 10.42 12.61 6.68
N SER A 216 11.14 12.27 5.62
CA SER A 216 11.07 10.94 5.01
C SER A 216 11.66 9.87 5.95
N LEU A 217 11.37 8.60 5.68
CA LEU A 217 11.95 7.49 6.46
C LEU A 217 13.48 7.42 6.31
N SER A 218 14.01 7.80 5.15
CA SER A 218 15.46 7.87 4.93
C SER A 218 16.11 8.95 5.79
N GLU A 219 15.50 10.15 5.84
CA GLU A 219 15.99 11.23 6.70
C GLU A 219 15.85 10.90 8.19
N PHE A 220 14.79 10.18 8.58
CA PHE A 220 14.66 9.66 9.93
C PHE A 220 15.83 8.72 10.29
N PHE A 221 16.23 7.81 9.41
CA PHE A 221 17.40 6.96 9.67
C PHE A 221 18.69 7.77 9.80
N ILE A 222 18.88 8.79 8.97
CA ILE A 222 20.06 9.68 9.02
C ILE A 222 20.11 10.47 10.33
N GLU A 223 18.99 11.10 10.72
CA GLU A 223 18.90 11.90 11.93
C GLU A 223 19.11 11.04 13.18
N THR A 224 18.54 9.84 13.19
CA THR A 224 18.69 8.91 14.30
C THR A 224 20.06 8.22 14.33
N GLU A 225 20.74 8.02 13.19
CA GLU A 225 22.08 7.42 13.13
C GLU A 225 23.09 8.20 13.98
N LEU A 226 23.01 9.53 13.99
CA LEU A 226 23.93 10.37 14.78
C LEU A 226 23.88 10.10 16.29
N SER A 227 22.73 9.66 16.79
CA SER A 227 22.52 9.38 18.22
C SER A 227 22.53 7.89 18.53
N ALA A 228 22.04 7.08 17.60
CA ALA A 228 21.97 5.64 17.74
C ALA A 228 23.32 4.99 17.39
N ASN A 229 23.92 5.29 16.25
CA ASN A 229 24.97 4.45 15.64
C ASN A 229 24.40 3.04 15.41
N TRP A 230 23.57 2.87 14.37
CA TRP A 230 22.77 1.66 14.13
C TRP A 230 23.62 0.42 13.80
N ALA A 231 24.80 0.63 13.21
CA ALA A 231 25.68 -0.45 12.77
C ALA A 231 26.09 -1.39 13.92
N GLY A 232 26.04 -2.69 13.66
CA GLY A 232 26.44 -3.76 14.58
C GLY A 232 25.50 -3.98 15.77
N LEU A 233 24.38 -3.25 15.87
CA LEU A 233 23.43 -3.45 16.95
C LEU A 233 22.60 -4.71 16.73
N SER A 234 22.37 -5.45 17.81
CA SER A 234 21.39 -6.52 17.80
C SER A 234 19.98 -5.96 17.64
N ASP A 235 19.11 -6.75 17.03
CA ASP A 235 17.68 -6.47 16.86
C ASP A 235 16.97 -6.09 18.17
N GLN A 236 17.36 -6.69 19.29
CA GLN A 236 16.84 -6.33 20.60
C GLN A 236 17.23 -4.90 21.01
N VAL A 237 18.47 -4.49 20.75
CA VAL A 237 18.95 -3.14 21.06
C VAL A 237 18.31 -2.11 20.14
N VAL A 238 18.17 -2.45 18.85
CA VAL A 238 17.39 -1.63 17.90
C VAL A 238 15.98 -1.41 18.41
N LEU A 239 15.27 -2.49 18.80
CA LEU A 239 13.92 -2.39 19.35
C LEU A 239 13.86 -1.49 20.59
N LYS A 240 14.76 -1.69 21.55
CA LYS A 240 14.80 -0.88 22.78
C LYS A 240 14.97 0.61 22.46
N ARG A 241 15.81 0.97 21.49
CA ARG A 241 16.03 2.37 21.11
C ARG A 241 14.83 2.99 20.42
N LEU A 242 14.17 2.26 19.53
CA LEU A 242 12.92 2.73 18.92
C LEU A 242 11.84 2.97 19.99
N LEU A 243 11.76 2.10 21.00
CA LEU A 243 10.83 2.23 22.12
C LEU A 243 11.18 3.37 23.09
N LEU A 244 12.42 3.87 23.12
CA LEU A 244 12.76 5.10 23.85
C LEU A 244 12.19 6.35 23.16
N ILE A 245 12.10 6.33 21.83
CA ILE A 245 11.51 7.42 21.03
C ILE A 245 9.98 7.38 21.17
N SER A 246 9.38 6.21 20.96
CA SER A 246 7.93 6.00 21.05
C SER A 246 7.64 4.73 21.83
N PRO A 247 7.37 4.85 23.15
CA PRO A 247 6.98 3.71 23.97
C PRO A 247 5.69 3.07 23.46
N GLU A 248 5.65 1.73 23.40
CA GLU A 248 4.41 1.03 23.07
C GLU A 248 3.49 1.03 24.29
N GLU A 249 2.27 1.54 24.12
CA GLU A 249 1.29 1.67 25.20
C GLU A 249 0.27 0.52 25.20
N ALA A 250 0.05 -0.13 24.05
CA ALA A 250 -0.96 -1.17 23.91
C ALA A 250 -0.51 -2.53 24.47
N ASP A 251 -1.35 -3.16 25.29
CA ASP A 251 -1.02 -4.39 26.02
C ASP A 251 -0.69 -5.60 25.13
N ALA A 252 -1.41 -5.79 24.04
CA ALA A 252 -1.18 -6.93 23.14
C ALA A 252 0.20 -6.84 22.44
N PRO A 253 0.57 -5.69 21.82
CA PRO A 253 1.93 -5.45 21.34
C PRO A 253 3.01 -5.54 22.42
N LYS A 254 2.78 -5.04 23.64
CA LYS A 254 3.75 -5.15 24.76
C LYS A 254 4.16 -6.59 25.03
N LYS A 255 3.20 -7.52 25.12
CA LYS A 255 3.50 -8.95 25.32
C LYS A 255 4.37 -9.54 24.20
N ALA A 256 4.12 -9.12 22.95
CA ALA A 256 4.92 -9.57 21.81
C ALA A 256 6.36 -9.01 21.87
N ILE A 257 6.51 -7.76 22.31
CA ILE A 257 7.81 -7.11 22.56
C ILE A 257 8.55 -7.82 23.70
N GLU A 258 7.90 -8.06 24.83
CA GLU A 258 8.50 -8.77 25.98
C GLU A 258 9.01 -10.16 25.57
N LYS A 259 8.18 -10.91 24.84
CA LYS A 259 8.58 -12.22 24.31
C LYS A 259 9.77 -12.10 23.34
N PHE A 260 9.82 -11.06 22.52
CA PHE A 260 10.93 -10.84 21.59
C PHE A 260 12.23 -10.50 22.33
N LEU A 261 12.16 -9.68 23.38
CA LEU A 261 13.32 -9.28 24.19
C LEU A 261 13.84 -10.38 25.12
N ALA A 262 13.04 -11.41 25.39
CA ALA A 262 13.41 -12.55 26.23
C ALA A 262 14.16 -13.67 25.47
N ASN A 263 14.16 -13.66 24.13
CA ASN A 263 14.87 -14.62 23.27
C ASN A 263 16.16 -14.02 22.74
#